data_AF-A0A535A1V6-F1
#
_entry.id   AF-A0A535A1V6-F1
#
_cell.length_a   1.000
_cell.length_b   1.000
_cell.length_c   1.000
_cell.angle_alpha   90.00
_cell.angle_beta   90.00
_cell.angle_gamma   90.00
#
_symmetry.space_group_name_H-M   'P 1'
#
loop_
_entity.id
_entity.type
_entity.pdbx_description
1 polymer ?
#
loop_
_entity_poly.entity_id
_entity_poly.type
_entity_poly.pdbx_seq_one_letter_code
_entity_poly.pdbx_strand_id
1 'polypeptide(L)'
;MILAGGLGTYLPWLVLTGSRSFVFIWYLLPTVPFMCAALGILAAWAWSSIRGRVAVATGGVLVLAAFVFFFPILTALPMSPDDWRARIWFTDCARPDAPPLELPNDVIDKGPPPRGWCWI
;
A
#
# COMPACT_ATOMS: atom_id res chain seq x y z
N MET A 1 1.42 18.66 -16.37
CA MET A 1 2.04 18.93 -15.04
C MET A 1 1.87 17.76 -14.06
N ILE A 2 0.72 17.08 -14.00
CA ILE A 2 0.49 15.94 -13.08
C ILE A 2 1.54 14.83 -13.24
N LEU A 3 1.80 14.36 -14.46
CA LEU A 3 2.82 13.33 -14.70
C LEU A 3 4.22 13.80 -14.33
N ALA A 4 4.58 15.03 -14.68
CA ALA A 4 5.89 15.60 -14.33
C ALA A 4 6.07 15.74 -12.82
N GLY A 5 5.03 16.16 -12.08
CA GLY A 5 5.05 16.23 -10.61
C GLY A 5 5.10 14.84 -9.96
N GLY A 6 4.32 13.89 -10.46
CA GLY A 6 4.35 12.51 -9.97
C GLY A 6 5.71 11.85 -10.19
N LEU A 7 6.28 11.97 -11.40
CA LEU A 7 7.61 11.45 -11.70
C LEU A 7 8.69 12.19 -10.91
N GLY A 8 8.64 13.52 -10.84
CA GLY A 8 9.64 14.31 -10.11
C GLY A 8 9.70 13.99 -8.61
N THR A 9 8.57 13.58 -8.02
CA THR A 9 8.50 13.19 -6.61
C THR A 9 8.89 11.73 -6.37
N TYR A 10 8.64 10.82 -7.31
CA TYR A 10 8.89 9.39 -7.12
C TYR A 10 10.25 8.90 -7.65
N LEU A 11 10.67 9.40 -8.82
CA LEU A 11 11.85 8.90 -9.53
C LEU A 11 13.15 8.93 -8.70
N PRO A 12 13.44 9.98 -7.89
CA PRO A 12 14.64 10.00 -7.06
C PRO A 12 14.68 8.83 -6.09
N TRP A 13 13.56 8.48 -5.48
CA TRP A 13 13.48 7.35 -4.55
C TRP A 13 13.67 6.03 -5.25
N LEU A 14 13.08 5.87 -6.44
CA LEU A 14 13.27 4.68 -7.27
C LEU A 14 14.76 4.46 -7.60
N VAL A 15 15.49 5.51 -7.98
CA VAL A 15 16.95 5.44 -8.23
C VAL A 15 17.71 5.08 -6.95
N LEU A 16 17.33 5.66 -5.81
CA LEU A 16 18.00 5.42 -4.53
C LEU A 16 17.75 4.01 -3.97
N THR A 17 16.69 3.30 -4.38
CA THR A 17 16.46 1.90 -3.97
C THR A 17 17.62 0.96 -4.33
N GLY A 18 18.37 1.26 -5.39
CA GLY A 18 19.53 0.44 -5.80
C GLY A 18 20.79 0.66 -4.97
N SER A 19 20.86 1.73 -4.17
CA SER A 19 22.07 2.08 -3.39
C SER A 19 21.85 2.24 -1.89
N ARG A 20 20.60 2.35 -1.43
CA ARG A 20 20.23 2.46 -0.01
C ARG A 20 19.64 1.14 0.49
N SER A 21 20.13 0.67 1.63
CA SER A 21 19.62 -0.54 2.29
C SER A 21 18.19 -0.42 2.82
N PHE A 22 17.70 0.81 3.03
CA PHE A 22 16.36 1.07 3.57
C PHE A 22 15.65 2.15 2.75
N VAL A 23 14.52 1.80 2.15
CA VAL A 23 13.59 2.71 1.50
C VAL A 23 12.21 2.41 2.06
N PHE A 24 11.56 3.43 2.62
CA PHE A 24 10.30 3.27 3.33
C PHE A 24 9.11 3.77 2.52
N ILE A 25 7.93 3.20 2.78
CA ILE A 25 6.71 3.50 2.01
C ILE A 25 6.29 4.98 2.07
N TRP A 26 6.61 5.70 3.15
CA TRP A 26 6.27 7.12 3.27
C TRP A 26 7.04 8.03 2.30
N TYR A 27 8.08 7.54 1.62
CA TYR A 27 8.71 8.29 0.54
C TYR A 27 7.82 8.43 -0.70
N LEU A 28 6.79 7.59 -0.83
CA LEU A 28 5.76 7.72 -1.87
C LEU A 28 4.72 8.80 -1.55
N LEU A 29 4.62 9.25 -0.29
CA LEU A 29 3.56 10.15 0.16
C LEU A 29 3.44 11.45 -0.67
N PRO A 30 4.54 12.13 -1.05
CA PRO A 30 4.47 13.32 -1.90
C PRO A 30 3.94 13.05 -3.32
N THR A 31 4.01 11.81 -3.80
CA THR A 31 3.50 11.41 -5.12
C THR A 31 2.00 11.19 -5.12
N VAL A 32 1.41 10.84 -3.96
CA VAL A 32 -0.02 10.48 -3.82
C VAL A 32 -0.97 11.56 -4.38
N PRO A 33 -0.81 12.87 -4.10
CA PRO A 33 -1.71 13.89 -4.65
C PRO A 33 -1.76 13.89 -6.19
N PHE A 34 -0.63 13.64 -6.85
CA PHE A 34 -0.56 13.57 -8.32
C PHE A 34 -1.26 12.31 -8.84
N MET A 35 -1.15 11.18 -8.14
CA MET A 35 -1.90 9.96 -8.47
C MET A 35 -3.42 10.18 -8.33
N CYS A 36 -3.86 10.81 -7.24
CA CYS A 36 -5.26 11.17 -7.04
C CYS A 36 -5.78 12.11 -8.14
N ALA A 37 -5.00 13.12 -8.52
CA ALA A 37 -5.36 14.02 -9.62
C ALA A 37 -5.48 13.29 -10.96
N ALA A 38 -4.57 12.36 -11.27
CA ALA A 38 -4.66 11.53 -12.46
C ALA A 38 -5.93 10.67 -12.47
N LEU A 39 -6.26 10.02 -11.34
CA LEU A 39 -7.50 9.26 -11.19
C LEU A 39 -8.75 10.14 -11.36
N GLY A 40 -8.73 11.36 -10.82
CA GLY A 40 -9.83 12.32 -10.99
C GLY A 40 -10.07 12.71 -12.46
N ILE A 41 -9.00 12.91 -13.24
CA ILE A 41 -9.12 13.17 -14.68
C ILE A 41 -9.71 11.97 -15.41
N LEU A 42 -9.22 10.76 -15.12
CA LEU A 42 -9.74 9.53 -15.73
C LEU A 42 -11.22 9.33 -15.38
N ALA A 43 -11.62 9.60 -14.13
CA ALA A 43 -13.00 9.55 -13.70
C ALA A 43 -13.87 10.56 -14.45
N ALA A 44 -13.39 11.80 -14.62
CA ALA A 44 -14.10 12.84 -15.37
C ALA A 44 -14.32 12.44 -16.84
N TRP A 45 -13.30 11.85 -17.49
CA TRP A 45 -13.43 11.34 -18.86
C TRP A 45 -14.44 10.19 -18.96
N ALA A 46 -14.38 9.24 -18.02
CA ALA A 46 -15.29 8.10 -17.97
C ALA A 46 -16.75 8.52 -17.73
N TRP A 47 -16.98 9.64 -17.02
CA TRP A 47 -18.31 10.12 -16.64
C TRP A 47 -19.24 10.49 -17.81
N SER A 48 -18.70 10.63 -19.03
CA SER A 48 -19.45 10.89 -20.26
C SER A 48 -20.39 9.75 -20.67
N SER A 49 -20.13 8.52 -20.22
CA SER A 49 -20.93 7.33 -20.58
C SER A 49 -21.62 6.73 -19.35
N ILE A 50 -22.78 6.07 -19.54
CA ILE A 50 -23.49 5.40 -18.44
C ILE A 50 -22.62 4.32 -17.78
N ARG A 51 -21.90 3.52 -18.59
CA ARG A 51 -20.98 2.48 -18.09
C ARG A 51 -19.85 3.09 -17.27
N GLY A 52 -19.28 4.20 -17.73
CA GLY A 52 -18.22 4.89 -17.01
C GLY A 52 -18.71 5.54 -15.71
N ARG A 53 -19.94 6.09 -15.66
CA ARG A 53 -20.55 6.57 -14.41
C ARG A 53 -20.71 5.44 -13.38
N VAL A 54 -21.22 4.29 -13.82
CA VAL A 54 -21.33 3.10 -12.96
C VAL A 54 -19.96 2.65 -12.46
N ALA A 55 -18.94 2.63 -13.33
CA ALA A 55 -17.58 2.26 -12.95
C ALA A 55 -16.98 3.23 -11.92
N VAL A 56 -17.12 4.54 -12.13
CA VAL A 56 -16.62 5.56 -11.18
C VAL A 56 -17.36 5.48 -9.85
N ALA A 57 -18.70 5.35 -9.86
CA ALA A 57 -19.49 5.21 -8.65
C ALA A 57 -19.12 3.95 -7.86
N THR A 58 -19.01 2.81 -8.54
CA THR A 58 -18.61 1.53 -7.92
C THR A 58 -17.20 1.63 -7.35
N GLY A 59 -16.25 2.20 -8.09
CA GLY A 59 -14.90 2.44 -7.60
C GLY A 59 -14.88 3.33 -6.36
N GLY A 60 -15.66 4.41 -6.35
CA GLY A 60 -15.80 5.29 -5.19
C GLY A 60 -16.35 4.57 -3.96
N VAL A 61 -17.38 3.73 -4.14
CA VAL A 61 -17.94 2.89 -3.06
C VAL A 61 -16.89 1.90 -2.53
N LEU A 62 -16.11 1.25 -3.41
CA LEU A 62 -15.03 0.34 -3.00
C LEU A 62 -13.93 1.05 -2.22
N VAL A 63 -13.53 2.26 -2.63
CA VAL A 63 -12.53 3.07 -1.91
C VAL A 63 -13.04 3.47 -0.53
N LEU A 64 -14.30 3.89 -0.42
CA LEU A 64 -14.92 4.22 0.87
C LEU A 64 -15.03 2.99 1.78
N ALA A 65 -15.44 1.84 1.22
CA ALA A 65 -15.51 0.59 1.96
C ALA A 65 -14.12 0.17 2.47
N ALA A 66 -13.08 0.29 1.64
CA ALA A 66 -11.70 0.03 2.05
C ALA A 66 -11.26 1.00 3.16
N PHE A 67 -11.55 2.30 3.03
CA PHE A 67 -11.22 3.29 4.06
C PHE A 67 -11.87 2.94 5.40
N VAL A 68 -13.17 2.61 5.42
CA VAL A 68 -13.89 2.21 6.64
C VAL A 68 -13.31 0.91 7.21
N PHE A 69 -12.99 -0.06 6.36
CA PHE A 69 -12.41 -1.34 6.79
C PHE A 69 -11.03 -1.14 7.46
N PHE A 70 -10.17 -0.28 6.89
CA PHE A 70 -8.84 0.02 7.40
C PHE A 70 -8.79 1.14 8.45
N PHE A 71 -9.92 1.83 8.71
CA PHE A 71 -9.99 2.96 9.64
C PHE A 71 -9.39 2.67 11.03
N PRO A 72 -9.67 1.52 11.69
CA PRO A 72 -9.08 1.23 12.99
C PRO A 72 -7.55 1.22 12.99
N ILE A 73 -6.94 0.77 11.88
CA ILE A 73 -5.48 0.80 11.71
C ILE A 73 -5.00 2.24 11.55
N LEU A 74 -5.70 3.02 10.71
CA LEU A 74 -5.34 4.42 10.44
C LEU A 74 -5.42 5.32 11.68
N THR A 75 -6.32 5.01 12.62
CA THR A 75 -6.54 5.79 13.83
C THR A 75 -6.04 5.13 15.11
N ALA A 76 -5.30 4.01 14.99
CA ALA A 76 -4.78 3.24 16.12
C ALA A 76 -5.86 2.88 17.16
N LEU A 77 -7.07 2.52 16.71
CA LEU A 77 -8.13 2.05 17.60
C LEU A 77 -7.84 0.64 18.12
N PRO A 78 -8.25 0.31 19.36
CA PRO A 78 -8.11 -1.03 19.90
C PRO A 78 -8.91 -2.02 19.06
N MET A 79 -8.32 -3.19 18.77
CA MET A 79 -8.93 -4.22 17.94
C MET A 79 -8.51 -5.62 18.38
N SER A 80 -9.35 -6.62 18.09
CA SER A 80 -9.04 -8.01 18.42
C SER A 80 -7.93 -8.56 17.49
N PRO A 81 -7.18 -9.59 17.92
CA PRO A 81 -6.19 -10.24 17.06
C PRO A 81 -6.77 -10.81 15.76
N ASP A 82 -8.02 -11.29 15.79
CA ASP A 82 -8.69 -11.85 14.62
C ASP A 82 -9.08 -10.74 13.63
N ASP A 83 -9.58 -9.61 14.14
CA ASP A 83 -9.86 -8.42 13.32
C ASP A 83 -8.60 -7.86 12.65
N TRP A 84 -7.48 -7.86 13.37
CA TRP A 84 -6.20 -7.49 12.80
C TRP A 84 -5.80 -8.42 11.66
N ARG A 85 -5.88 -9.75 11.86
CA ARG A 85 -5.51 -10.74 10.84
C ARG A 85 -6.40 -10.64 9.59
N ALA A 86 -7.67 -10.32 9.73
CA ALA A 86 -8.58 -10.15 8.58
C ALA A 86 -8.15 -9.01 7.63
N ARG A 87 -7.30 -8.08 8.09
CA ARG A 87 -6.79 -6.94 7.31
C ARG A 87 -5.46 -7.24 6.60
N ILE A 88 -4.88 -8.42 6.79
CA ILE A 88 -3.65 -8.87 6.12
C ILE A 88 -4.06 -9.64 4.86
N TRP A 89 -4.11 -8.96 3.73
CA TRP A 89 -4.54 -9.57 2.46
C TRP A 89 -3.40 -10.25 1.70
N PHE A 90 -2.17 -9.76 1.87
CA PHE A 90 -0.98 -10.31 1.23
C PHE A 90 -0.32 -11.30 2.19
N THR A 91 -0.49 -12.60 1.93
CA THR A 91 0.01 -13.66 2.82
C THR A 91 1.14 -14.50 2.23
N ASP A 92 1.46 -14.28 0.96
CA ASP A 92 2.58 -14.95 0.30
C ASP A 92 3.84 -14.10 0.45
N CYS A 93 4.84 -14.69 1.09
CA CYS A 93 6.14 -14.08 1.36
C CYS A 93 7.27 -14.85 0.65
N ALA A 94 6.93 -15.72 -0.31
CA ALA A 94 7.94 -16.50 -1.03
C ALA A 94 8.91 -15.55 -1.74
N ARG A 95 10.15 -15.55 -1.26
CA ARG A 95 11.30 -14.89 -1.88
C ARG A 95 12.21 -16.02 -2.39
N PRO A 96 11.92 -16.62 -3.56
CA PRO A 96 12.64 -17.80 -4.05
C PRO A 96 14.16 -17.58 -4.15
N ASP A 97 14.59 -16.33 -4.34
CA ASP A 97 15.99 -15.98 -4.58
C ASP A 97 16.60 -15.03 -3.53
N ALA A 98 15.89 -14.73 -2.42
CA ALA A 98 16.47 -13.89 -1.38
C ALA A 98 17.16 -14.72 -0.29
N PRO A 99 18.35 -14.33 0.17
CA PRO A 99 18.96 -14.98 1.33
C PRO A 99 18.04 -14.81 2.55
N PRO A 100 17.86 -15.86 3.38
CA PRO A 100 17.10 -15.74 4.61
C PRO A 100 17.72 -14.66 5.49
N LEU A 101 16.89 -13.72 5.96
CA LEU A 101 17.29 -12.78 7.00
C LEU A 101 17.42 -13.57 8.30
N GLU A 102 18.65 -13.81 8.73
CA GLU A 102 18.90 -14.32 10.08
C GLU A 102 18.57 -13.22 11.08
N LEU A 103 17.47 -13.41 11.82
CA LEU A 103 17.15 -12.55 12.94
C LEU A 103 18.23 -12.74 14.03
N PRO A 104 18.67 -11.66 14.72
CA PRO A 104 19.50 -11.81 15.90
C PRO A 104 18.85 -12.77 16.89
N ASN A 105 19.62 -13.72 17.42
CA ASN A 105 19.14 -14.69 18.40
C ASN A 105 18.94 -13.99 19.75
N ASP A 106 17.83 -13.27 19.87
CA ASP A 106 17.44 -12.52 21.05
C ASP A 106 16.23 -13.16 21.74
N VAL A 107 15.97 -12.72 22.96
CA VAL A 107 14.86 -13.21 23.82
C VAL A 107 13.47 -12.92 23.26
N ILE A 108 13.38 -12.25 22.09
CA ILE A 108 12.13 -11.84 21.45
C ILE A 108 11.72 -12.82 20.34
N ASP A 109 12.67 -13.58 19.78
CA ASP A 109 12.34 -14.62 18.80
C ASP A 109 11.52 -15.75 19.44
N LYS A 110 10.22 -15.76 19.15
CA LYS A 110 9.24 -16.73 19.69
C LYS A 110 8.89 -17.82 18.69
N GLY A 111 9.73 -18.05 17.69
CA GLY A 111 9.54 -19.07 16.66
C GLY A 111 9.00 -18.51 15.34
N PRO A 112 8.61 -19.39 14.40
CA PRO A 112 8.30 -18.97 13.04
C PRO A 112 7.12 -17.98 13.03
N PRO A 113 7.18 -16.94 12.17
CA PRO A 113 6.12 -15.95 12.10
C PRO A 113 4.80 -16.58 11.65
N PRO A 114 3.64 -16.01 12.06
CA PRO A 114 2.34 -16.46 11.57
C PRO A 114 2.26 -16.41 10.04
N ARG A 115 1.48 -17.31 9.42
CA ARG A 115 1.28 -17.29 7.96
C ARG A 115 0.85 -15.89 7.49
N GLY A 116 1.59 -15.33 6.54
CA GLY A 116 1.37 -14.00 5.98
C GLY A 116 2.11 -12.83 6.63
N TRP A 117 2.98 -13.10 7.61
CA TRP A 117 3.94 -12.11 8.10
C TRP A 117 5.21 -12.14 7.26
N CYS A 118 5.37 -11.13 6.40
CA CYS A 118 6.59 -10.93 5.62
C CYS A 118 7.49 -9.93 6.36
N TRP A 119 8.53 -10.42 7.03
CA TRP A 119 9.63 -9.57 7.47
C TRP A 119 10.46 -9.24 6.22
N ILE A 120 10.48 -7.97 5.81
CA ILE A 120 11.31 -7.50 4.68
C ILE A 120 12.76 -7.42 5.09
#